data_AF-A0A328N3T8-F1
#
_entry.id   AF-A0A328N3T8-F1
#
_cell.length_a   1.000
_cell.length_b   1.000
_cell.length_c   1.000
_cell.angle_alpha   90.00
_cell.angle_beta   90.00
_cell.angle_gamma   90.00
#
_symmetry.space_group_name_H-M   'P 1'
#
loop_
_entity.id
_entity.type
_entity.pdbx_description
1 polymer ?
#
loop_
_entity_poly.entity_id
_entity_poly.type
_entity_poly.pdbx_seq_one_letter_code
_entity_poly.pdbx_strand_id
1 'polypeptide(L)'
;MVEHLHHRPALLRWWRTEQSELSLEELARSIGVSPATMHNWETGQTDGPSLQQLAMLDDRLGQGEVLHGLVVALRTPDAHDATPRWWRNFQGESRPCWAWLRVAGTQLGVARIDAGPFRLDCVVPAGDGVFVQAYAFASNPAVTVELDRAGWVDFGYGVLPADIGTDIVDAVNFAIIGPRDSPDHALAEASRAWLPSKFGQDRWFDTMKRRFGQRVEVARHAMSAAVKAAVSTGVDVSSTDASRDAVPRHWGGDRYRRLRVARGLSLSELAQLASEQDLGLPVVTKDHLHRLEHGSTPRVPQLVERLDTALGADGRTCTVEVTSVQNVDRGVEITFPSYWIGPIWVQFLQSGKPPEHRARLIWSPWHKNLKLCDGVVVTTRRSEPSNAPLRIDLTAGWSVRAGVGVHPRAVDVNEGWGLLSRDVAFDTLAHYFKVLEAAFRNSSDGTRT
;
A
#
# COMPACT_ATOMS: atom_id res chain seq x y z
N MET A 1 14.87 -6.02 27.32
CA MET A 1 13.68 -6.01 26.45
C MET A 1 13.91 -5.28 25.12
N VAL A 2 14.72 -4.22 25.04
CA VAL A 2 14.99 -3.46 23.80
C VAL A 2 15.79 -4.26 22.72
N GLU A 3 16.33 -5.45 23.03
CA GLU A 3 17.25 -6.17 22.13
C GLU A 3 16.58 -7.11 21.10
N HIS A 4 15.27 -7.38 21.20
CA HIS A 4 14.64 -8.43 20.37
C HIS A 4 14.35 -8.01 18.92
N LEU A 5 14.03 -6.73 18.70
CA LEU A 5 13.75 -6.17 17.37
C LEU A 5 15.00 -5.99 16.50
N HIS A 6 16.20 -6.20 17.04
CA HIS A 6 17.44 -6.00 16.27
C HIS A 6 17.96 -7.29 15.64
N HIS A 7 17.47 -8.43 16.12
CA HIS A 7 18.00 -9.74 15.76
C HIS A 7 16.86 -10.75 15.56
N ARG A 8 16.66 -11.18 14.30
CA ARG A 8 15.68 -12.23 13.93
C ARG A 8 15.69 -13.44 14.87
N PRO A 9 16.86 -13.97 15.30
CA PRO A 9 16.92 -15.10 16.22
C PRO A 9 16.23 -14.80 17.56
N ALA A 10 16.48 -13.61 18.11
CA ALA A 10 15.89 -13.16 19.37
C ALA A 10 14.37 -12.97 19.25
N LEU A 11 13.91 -12.44 18.12
CA LEU A 11 12.48 -12.27 17.82
C LEU A 11 11.73 -13.60 17.78
N LEU A 12 12.27 -14.59 17.06
CA LEU A 12 11.65 -15.92 16.95
C LEU A 12 11.57 -16.61 18.32
N ARG A 13 12.67 -16.57 19.09
CA ARG A 13 12.72 -17.16 20.43
C ARG A 13 11.72 -16.51 21.37
N TRP A 14 11.70 -15.17 21.40
CA TRP A 14 10.77 -14.41 22.25
C TRP A 14 9.32 -14.74 21.92
N TRP A 15 8.96 -14.87 20.62
CA TRP A 15 7.60 -15.27 20.24
C TRP A 15 7.25 -16.67 20.76
N ARG A 16 8.18 -17.62 20.61
CA ARG A 16 7.94 -18.98 21.09
C ARG A 16 7.77 -19.02 22.61
N THR A 17 8.65 -18.36 23.37
CA THR A 17 8.67 -18.47 24.84
C THR A 17 7.67 -17.56 25.52
N GLU A 18 7.68 -16.27 25.19
CA GLU A 18 6.92 -15.25 25.92
C GLU A 18 5.49 -15.09 25.39
N GLN A 19 5.27 -15.29 24.08
CA GLN A 19 3.95 -15.06 23.47
C GLN A 19 3.12 -16.33 23.32
N SER A 20 3.75 -17.48 23.11
CA SER A 20 3.04 -18.74 22.82
C SER A 20 3.30 -19.85 23.84
N GLU A 21 4.23 -19.66 24.77
CA GLU A 21 4.62 -20.63 25.82
C GLU A 21 4.92 -22.05 25.27
N LEU A 22 5.38 -22.16 24.02
CA LEU A 22 5.66 -23.45 23.39
C LEU A 22 7.09 -23.91 23.71
N SER A 23 7.25 -25.21 23.94
CA SER A 23 8.60 -25.80 23.94
C SER A 23 9.20 -25.78 22.54
N LEU A 24 10.53 -25.85 22.49
CA LEU A 24 11.28 -25.88 21.23
C LEU A 24 10.94 -27.14 20.42
N GLU A 25 10.76 -28.28 21.09
CA GLU A 25 10.39 -29.56 20.50
C GLU A 25 8.97 -29.53 19.91
N GLU A 26 8.02 -28.91 20.60
CA GLU A 26 6.63 -28.79 20.11
C GLU A 26 6.56 -27.93 18.86
N LEU A 27 7.21 -26.76 18.88
CA LEU A 27 7.20 -25.86 17.72
C LEU A 27 7.89 -26.54 16.52
N ALA A 28 9.09 -27.10 16.72
CA ALA A 28 9.84 -27.77 15.66
C ALA A 28 9.05 -28.92 15.03
N ARG A 29 8.44 -29.79 15.86
CA ARG A 29 7.59 -30.89 15.39
C ARG A 29 6.41 -30.39 14.57
N SER A 30 5.76 -29.31 15.01
CA SER A 30 4.55 -28.80 14.35
C SER A 30 4.78 -28.21 12.97
N ILE A 31 5.99 -27.70 12.69
CA ILE A 31 6.36 -27.16 11.37
C ILE A 31 7.22 -28.13 10.55
N GLY A 32 7.45 -29.35 11.04
CA GLY A 32 8.17 -30.40 10.32
C GLY A 32 9.69 -30.20 10.24
N VAL A 33 10.32 -29.54 11.22
CA VAL A 33 11.78 -29.39 11.31
C VAL A 33 12.35 -30.05 12.55
N SER A 34 13.68 -30.25 12.58
CA SER A 34 14.33 -30.79 13.77
C SER A 34 14.44 -29.74 14.88
N PRO A 35 14.42 -30.13 16.17
CA PRO A 35 14.72 -29.23 17.28
C PRO A 35 16.06 -28.48 17.10
N ALA A 36 17.09 -29.18 16.61
CA ALA A 36 18.39 -28.55 16.32
C ALA A 36 18.28 -27.43 15.28
N THR A 37 17.46 -27.62 14.24
CA THR A 37 17.19 -26.58 13.23
C THR A 37 16.52 -25.36 13.86
N MET A 38 15.49 -25.56 14.68
CA MET A 38 14.82 -24.47 15.40
C MET A 38 15.79 -23.73 16.34
N HIS A 39 16.60 -24.46 17.09
CA HIS A 39 17.64 -23.88 17.94
C HIS A 39 18.63 -23.02 17.14
N ASN A 40 19.07 -23.51 15.98
CA ASN A 40 20.00 -22.78 15.11
C ASN A 40 19.37 -21.50 14.53
N TRP A 41 18.05 -21.50 14.30
CA TRP A 41 17.32 -20.28 13.92
C TRP A 41 17.24 -19.29 15.07
N GLU A 42 16.87 -19.75 16.28
CA GLU A 42 16.75 -18.92 17.50
C GLU A 42 18.09 -18.40 18.04
N THR A 43 19.20 -18.99 17.62
CA THR A 43 20.56 -18.55 17.99
C THR A 43 21.30 -17.84 16.86
N GLY A 44 20.74 -17.79 15.65
CA GLY A 44 21.37 -17.14 14.50
C GLY A 44 22.57 -17.90 13.92
N GLN A 45 22.71 -19.19 14.22
CA GLN A 45 23.76 -20.05 13.66
C GLN A 45 23.53 -20.41 12.18
N THR A 46 22.35 -20.08 11.65
CA THR A 46 21.95 -20.30 10.25
C THR A 46 21.17 -19.08 9.73
N ASP A 47 20.93 -19.02 8.41
CA ASP A 47 20.26 -17.88 7.75
C ASP A 47 18.80 -17.63 8.19
N GLY A 48 18.25 -18.55 8.99
CA GLY A 48 16.88 -18.51 9.51
C GLY A 48 15.90 -19.37 8.70
N PRO A 49 14.60 -19.32 9.05
CA PRO A 49 13.54 -19.99 8.29
C PRO A 49 13.32 -19.33 6.91
N SER A 50 12.92 -20.13 5.92
CA SER A 50 12.42 -19.62 4.63
C SER A 50 11.09 -18.88 4.79
N LEU A 51 10.65 -18.12 3.77
CA LEU A 51 9.35 -17.44 3.82
C LEU A 51 8.17 -18.41 4.01
N GLN A 52 8.25 -19.59 3.38
CA GLN A 52 7.23 -20.64 3.57
C GLN A 52 7.23 -21.16 5.01
N GLN A 53 8.41 -21.37 5.61
CA GLN A 53 8.53 -21.79 7.00
C GLN A 53 8.06 -20.70 7.98
N LEU A 54 8.28 -19.42 7.64
CA LEU A 54 7.75 -18.29 8.40
C LEU A 54 6.21 -18.23 8.36
N ALA A 55 5.60 -18.48 7.20
CA ALA A 55 4.14 -18.57 7.10
C ALA A 55 3.59 -19.72 7.96
N MET A 56 4.24 -20.90 7.94
CA MET A 56 3.87 -22.02 8.81
C MET A 56 4.05 -21.68 10.31
N LEU A 57 5.07 -20.90 10.66
CA LEU A 57 5.28 -20.41 12.01
C LEU A 57 4.18 -19.43 12.44
N ASP A 58 3.80 -18.47 11.59
CA ASP A 58 2.71 -17.53 11.87
C ASP A 58 1.38 -18.26 12.12
N ASP A 59 1.03 -19.22 11.25
CA ASP A 59 -0.17 -20.03 11.40
C ASP A 59 -0.16 -20.80 12.73
N ARG A 60 0.99 -21.37 13.09
CA ARG A 60 1.11 -22.17 14.32
C ARG A 60 1.06 -21.33 15.58
N LEU A 61 1.70 -20.16 15.56
CA LEU A 61 1.77 -19.23 16.69
C LEU A 61 0.50 -18.37 16.80
N GLY A 62 -0.43 -18.44 15.82
CA GLY A 62 -1.71 -17.74 15.83
C GLY A 62 -1.58 -16.23 15.56
N GLN A 63 -0.56 -15.82 14.81
CA GLN A 63 -0.11 -14.42 14.76
C GLN A 63 -0.55 -13.64 13.51
N GLY A 64 -1.39 -14.22 12.65
CA GLY A 64 -2.05 -13.47 11.58
C GLY A 64 -1.10 -12.68 10.66
N GLU A 65 0.04 -13.30 10.29
CA GLU A 65 1.10 -12.76 9.40
C GLU A 65 2.08 -11.76 10.05
N VAL A 66 2.01 -11.55 11.37
CA VAL A 66 2.86 -10.55 12.06
C VAL A 66 4.33 -10.96 12.08
N LEU A 67 4.67 -12.21 12.46
CA LEU A 67 6.06 -12.65 12.57
C LEU A 67 6.74 -12.62 11.20
N HIS A 68 6.09 -13.15 10.17
CA HIS A 68 6.58 -13.09 8.79
C HIS A 68 6.81 -11.65 8.35
N GLY A 69 5.82 -10.76 8.56
CA GLY A 69 5.93 -9.36 8.20
C GLY A 69 7.10 -8.64 8.88
N LEU A 70 7.32 -8.88 10.17
CA LEU A 70 8.45 -8.27 10.90
C LEU A 70 9.79 -8.81 10.47
N VAL A 71 9.92 -10.12 10.26
CA VAL A 71 11.18 -10.72 9.79
C VAL A 71 11.58 -10.15 8.43
N VAL A 72 10.61 -9.88 7.55
CA VAL A 72 10.84 -9.20 6.27
C VAL A 72 11.19 -7.72 6.48
N ALA A 73 10.49 -7.02 7.37
CA ALA A 73 10.70 -5.62 7.69
C ALA A 73 12.11 -5.32 8.22
N LEU A 74 12.68 -6.23 9.01
CA LEU A 74 14.04 -6.12 9.53
C LEU A 74 15.12 -5.98 8.46
N ARG A 75 14.82 -6.40 7.23
CA ARG A 75 15.77 -6.34 6.11
C ARG A 75 15.53 -5.17 5.15
N THR A 76 14.49 -4.38 5.39
CA THR A 76 14.12 -3.28 4.49
C THR A 76 15.20 -2.20 4.37
N PRO A 77 15.96 -1.83 5.43
CA PRO A 77 17.08 -0.90 5.29
C PRO A 77 18.20 -1.38 4.36
N ASP A 78 18.44 -2.70 4.30
CA ASP A 78 19.42 -3.30 3.37
C ASP A 78 18.87 -3.41 1.94
N ALA A 79 17.54 -3.48 1.82
CA ALA A 79 16.82 -3.75 0.58
C ALA A 79 16.50 -2.48 -0.23
N HIS A 80 16.21 -1.36 0.45
CA HIS A 80 15.69 -0.14 -0.14
C HIS A 80 16.43 1.10 0.34
N ASP A 81 16.61 2.05 -0.58
CA ASP A 81 17.08 3.39 -0.23
C ASP A 81 16.04 4.07 0.68
N ALA A 82 16.51 4.88 1.64
CA ALA A 82 15.64 5.68 2.48
C ALA A 82 14.89 6.73 1.64
N THR A 83 13.57 6.82 1.81
CA THR A 83 12.72 7.78 1.10
C THR A 83 11.72 8.42 2.06
N PRO A 84 11.23 9.65 1.76
CA PRO A 84 10.27 10.32 2.64
C PRO A 84 8.84 9.81 2.46
N ARG A 85 8.53 9.02 1.43
CA ARG A 85 7.15 8.62 1.12
C ARG A 85 7.01 7.13 0.87
N TRP A 86 6.04 6.55 1.54
CA TRP A 86 5.77 5.11 1.52
C TRP A 86 4.28 4.84 1.42
N TRP A 87 3.93 3.75 0.75
CA TRP A 87 2.55 3.37 0.49
C TRP A 87 2.36 1.87 0.64
N ARG A 88 1.14 1.47 0.99
CA ARG A 88 0.70 0.07 0.96
C ARG A 88 -0.76 -0.04 0.57
N ASN A 89 -1.03 -0.82 -0.48
CA ASN A 89 -2.38 -1.26 -0.83
C ASN A 89 -2.65 -2.60 -0.14
N PHE A 90 -3.27 -2.56 1.03
CA PHE A 90 -3.78 -3.77 1.68
C PHE A 90 -4.93 -4.36 0.85
N GLN A 91 -4.93 -5.68 0.70
CA GLN A 91 -5.94 -6.45 -0.04
C GLN A 91 -6.93 -7.14 0.91
N GLY A 92 -8.08 -7.52 0.35
CA GLY A 92 -9.06 -8.37 1.04
C GLY A 92 -9.90 -7.62 2.07
N GLU A 93 -10.43 -8.36 3.04
CA GLU A 93 -11.27 -7.77 4.08
C GLU A 93 -10.47 -6.88 5.02
N SER A 94 -11.11 -5.82 5.50
CA SER A 94 -10.52 -4.92 6.49
C SER A 94 -10.17 -5.67 7.77
N ARG A 95 -8.89 -5.61 8.14
CA ARG A 95 -8.32 -6.25 9.32
C ARG A 95 -7.21 -5.39 9.91
N PRO A 96 -6.79 -5.65 11.17
CA PRO A 96 -5.66 -4.95 11.77
C PRO A 96 -4.44 -4.96 10.87
N CYS A 97 -3.74 -3.84 10.83
CA CYS A 97 -2.47 -3.71 10.15
C CYS A 97 -1.54 -2.81 10.95
N TRP A 98 -0.26 -2.86 10.60
CA TRP A 98 0.75 -2.02 11.23
C TRP A 98 1.68 -1.43 10.19
N ALA A 99 2.28 -0.30 10.54
CA ALA A 99 3.39 0.33 9.87
C ALA A 99 4.56 0.45 10.86
N TRP A 100 5.78 0.12 10.44
CA TRP A 100 6.99 0.35 11.22
C TRP A 100 7.80 1.48 10.61
N LEU A 101 7.86 2.61 11.30
CA LEU A 101 8.45 3.84 10.80
C LEU A 101 9.84 4.04 11.41
N ARG A 102 10.85 4.21 10.57
CA ARG A 102 12.23 4.49 10.98
C ARG A 102 12.79 5.63 10.16
N VAL A 103 13.36 6.64 10.81
CA VAL A 103 14.01 7.77 10.12
C VAL A 103 15.50 7.52 9.93
N ALA A 104 16.05 7.94 8.79
CA ALA A 104 17.48 7.82 8.55
C ALA A 104 18.26 8.88 9.35
N GLY A 105 19.41 8.48 9.89
CA GLY A 105 20.28 9.34 10.70
C GLY A 105 20.03 9.23 12.20
N THR A 106 20.45 10.24 12.96
CA THR A 106 20.46 10.24 14.44
C THR A 106 19.43 11.17 15.08
N GLN A 107 18.68 11.91 14.27
CA GLN A 107 17.70 12.90 14.73
C GLN A 107 16.29 12.34 14.65
N LEU A 108 15.44 12.75 15.61
CA LEU A 108 14.00 12.52 15.57
C LEU A 108 13.40 13.10 14.28
N GLY A 109 12.39 12.42 13.74
CA GLY A 109 11.58 12.95 12.65
C GLY A 109 10.11 12.98 13.00
N VAL A 110 9.31 13.41 12.03
CA VAL A 110 7.85 13.44 12.13
C VAL A 110 7.27 12.66 10.97
N ALA A 111 6.30 11.81 11.29
CA ALA A 111 5.53 11.08 10.31
C ALA A 111 4.09 11.57 10.29
N ARG A 112 3.54 11.68 9.08
CA ARG A 112 2.11 11.74 8.82
C ARG A 112 1.67 10.42 8.22
N ILE A 113 0.60 9.86 8.76
CA ILE A 113 0.07 8.57 8.34
C ILE A 113 -1.39 8.76 8.00
N ASP A 114 -1.78 8.34 6.81
CA ASP A 114 -3.17 8.32 6.35
C ASP A 114 -3.56 6.88 6.04
N ALA A 115 -4.55 6.36 6.77
CA ALA A 115 -5.08 5.01 6.64
C ALA A 115 -6.61 5.04 6.61
N GLY A 116 -7.19 5.25 5.43
CA GLY A 116 -8.63 5.43 5.24
C GLY A 116 -9.18 6.58 6.11
N PRO A 117 -10.03 6.30 7.11
CA PRO A 117 -10.54 7.32 8.04
C PRO A 117 -9.49 8.01 8.90
N PHE A 118 -8.38 7.32 9.11
CA PHE A 118 -7.50 7.59 10.23
C PHE A 118 -6.33 8.41 9.74
N ARG A 119 -6.16 9.59 10.35
CA ARG A 119 -4.91 10.35 10.25
C ARG A 119 -4.22 10.41 11.59
N LEU A 120 -2.93 10.10 11.58
CA LEU A 120 -2.04 10.25 12.71
C LEU A 120 -0.81 11.05 12.30
N ASP A 121 -0.52 12.13 13.02
CA ASP A 121 0.80 12.77 13.02
C ASP A 121 1.53 12.26 14.27
N CYS A 122 2.71 11.66 14.14
CA CYS A 122 3.50 11.15 15.27
C CYS A 122 4.99 11.49 15.15
N VAL A 123 5.67 11.53 16.29
CA VAL A 123 7.13 11.68 16.35
C VAL A 123 7.75 10.30 16.14
N VAL A 124 8.75 10.23 15.26
CA VAL A 124 9.51 9.01 14.98
C VAL A 124 10.88 9.10 15.64
N PRO A 125 11.17 8.24 16.62
CA PRO A 125 12.50 8.14 17.22
C PRO A 125 13.57 7.81 16.17
N ALA A 126 14.78 8.35 16.35
CA ALA A 126 15.95 7.85 15.63
C ALA A 126 16.32 6.46 16.15
N GLY A 127 16.85 5.59 15.28
CA GLY A 127 17.18 4.21 15.63
C GLY A 127 16.00 3.27 15.41
N ASP A 128 15.51 2.66 16.49
CA ASP A 128 14.53 1.55 16.49
C ASP A 128 13.18 1.92 15.87
N GLY A 129 12.89 3.22 15.77
CA GLY A 129 11.66 3.75 15.17
C GLY A 129 10.44 3.53 16.06
N VAL A 130 9.26 3.59 15.44
CA VAL A 130 7.97 3.45 16.14
C VAL A 130 7.04 2.59 15.30
N PHE A 131 6.25 1.75 15.96
CA PHE A 131 5.14 1.07 15.31
C PHE A 131 3.89 1.92 15.39
N VAL A 132 3.15 1.95 14.29
CA VAL A 132 1.81 2.49 14.25
C VAL A 132 0.86 1.38 13.85
N GLN A 133 -0.11 1.09 14.70
CA GLN A 133 -1.14 0.10 14.43
C GLN A 133 -2.43 0.79 14.00
N ALA A 134 -3.07 0.28 12.96
CA ALA A 134 -4.31 0.80 12.40
C ALA A 134 -5.19 -0.34 11.86
N TYR A 135 -6.24 0.00 11.13
CA TYR A 135 -7.04 -0.94 10.36
C TYR A 135 -6.86 -0.67 8.87
N ALA A 136 -6.59 -1.73 8.10
CA ALA A 136 -6.55 -1.65 6.64
C ALA A 136 -7.95 -1.30 6.13
N PHE A 137 -8.09 -0.13 5.51
CA PHE A 137 -9.37 0.41 5.08
C PHE A 137 -9.55 0.26 3.57
N ALA A 138 -10.40 -0.70 3.14
CA ALA A 138 -10.61 -1.02 1.73
C ALA A 138 -9.27 -1.16 0.95
N SER A 139 -9.36 -1.37 -0.35
CA SER A 139 -8.15 -1.52 -1.19
C SER A 139 -7.62 -0.17 -1.67
N ASN A 140 -8.46 0.88 -1.60
CA ASN A 140 -8.18 2.26 -2.01
C ASN A 140 -8.92 3.26 -1.10
N PRO A 141 -8.29 4.37 -0.65
CA PRO A 141 -6.90 4.77 -0.87
C PRO A 141 -5.88 3.83 -0.19
N ALA A 142 -4.67 3.76 -0.75
CA ALA A 142 -3.54 3.10 -0.08
C ALA A 142 -3.29 3.73 1.30
N VAL A 143 -2.79 2.93 2.25
CA VAL A 143 -2.19 3.51 3.46
C VAL A 143 -0.94 4.26 3.04
N THR A 144 -0.82 5.52 3.45
CA THR A 144 0.30 6.39 3.10
C THR A 144 1.04 6.82 4.35
N VAL A 145 2.37 6.90 4.24
CA VAL A 145 3.24 7.44 5.27
C VAL A 145 4.17 8.46 4.64
N GLU A 146 4.08 9.70 5.10
CA GLU A 146 4.98 10.78 4.75
C GLU A 146 5.87 11.12 5.95
N LEU A 147 7.17 10.94 5.78
CA LEU A 147 8.19 11.35 6.72
C LEU A 147 8.71 12.75 6.34
N ASP A 148 8.97 13.60 7.32
CA ASP A 148 9.60 14.92 7.12
C ASP A 148 11.03 14.83 6.56
N ARG A 149 11.62 13.64 6.57
CA ARG A 149 12.96 13.31 6.10
C ARG A 149 13.00 11.89 5.52
N ALA A 150 14.11 11.54 4.87
CA ALA A 150 14.29 10.19 4.35
C ALA A 150 14.25 9.14 5.47
N GLY A 151 13.56 8.03 5.23
CA GLY A 151 13.50 6.90 6.16
C GLY A 151 12.96 5.64 5.49
N TRP A 152 12.62 4.66 6.32
CA TRP A 152 12.05 3.39 5.92
C TRP A 152 10.71 3.17 6.60
N VAL A 153 9.77 2.64 5.83
CA VAL A 153 8.48 2.21 6.37
C VAL A 153 8.19 0.80 5.88
N ASP A 154 7.92 -0.09 6.81
CA ASP A 154 7.38 -1.42 6.51
C ASP A 154 5.94 -1.52 6.90
N PHE A 155 5.21 -2.40 6.24
CA PHE A 155 3.80 -2.63 6.49
C PHE A 155 3.52 -4.11 6.65
N GLY A 156 2.61 -4.46 7.54
CA GLY A 156 2.13 -5.83 7.69
C GLY A 156 0.71 -5.88 8.22
N TYR A 157 0.17 -7.10 8.25
CA TYR A 157 -1.14 -7.38 8.84
C TYR A 157 -0.99 -7.86 10.29
N GLY A 158 -2.10 -7.84 11.00
CA GLY A 158 -2.24 -8.35 12.35
C GLY A 158 -2.04 -7.29 13.44
N VAL A 159 -2.12 -7.76 14.69
CA VAL A 159 -1.97 -6.96 15.89
C VAL A 159 -0.60 -7.25 16.49
N LEU A 160 0.18 -6.20 16.73
CA LEU A 160 1.50 -6.32 17.34
C LEU A 160 1.34 -6.58 18.85
N PRO A 161 2.13 -7.50 19.44
CA PRO A 161 2.15 -7.66 20.89
C PRO A 161 2.67 -6.40 21.59
N ALA A 162 2.10 -6.06 22.75
CA ALA A 162 2.40 -4.81 23.45
C ALA A 162 3.87 -4.67 23.89
N ASP A 163 4.56 -5.80 24.09
CA ASP A 163 5.92 -5.90 24.61
C ASP A 163 6.98 -6.15 23.52
N ILE A 164 6.64 -5.86 22.25
CA ILE A 164 7.49 -6.16 21.08
C ILE A 164 8.87 -5.47 21.10
N GLY A 165 9.08 -4.49 21.97
CA GLY A 165 10.40 -3.89 22.22
C GLY A 165 10.57 -2.46 21.72
N THR A 166 9.55 -1.89 21.06
CA THR A 166 9.46 -0.44 20.78
C THR A 166 8.01 0.03 20.96
N ASP A 167 7.82 1.34 21.02
CA ASP A 167 6.53 1.97 21.21
C ASP A 167 5.57 1.61 20.07
N ILE A 168 4.33 1.29 20.45
CA ILE A 168 3.20 1.08 19.54
C ILE A 168 2.21 2.21 19.75
N VAL A 169 2.01 3.00 18.71
CA VAL A 169 0.96 4.02 18.67
C VAL A 169 -0.27 3.42 18.00
N ASP A 170 -1.34 3.23 18.75
CA ASP A 170 -2.63 2.81 18.19
C ASP A 170 -3.31 4.01 17.51
N ALA A 171 -3.27 4.05 16.19
CA ALA A 171 -3.90 5.09 15.40
C ALA A 171 -5.39 5.21 15.70
N VAL A 172 -6.09 4.14 16.09
CA VAL A 172 -7.53 4.21 16.41
C VAL A 172 -7.82 5.14 17.59
N ASN A 173 -6.88 5.26 18.54
CA ASN A 173 -7.05 6.07 19.75
C ASN A 173 -6.73 7.55 19.54
N PHE A 174 -5.84 7.85 18.60
CA PHE A 174 -5.32 9.20 18.35
C PHE A 174 -5.77 9.80 17.02
N ALA A 175 -6.36 8.98 16.15
CA ALA A 175 -6.69 9.44 14.82
C ALA A 175 -7.79 10.49 14.85
N ILE A 176 -7.51 11.58 14.16
CA ILE A 176 -8.53 12.55 13.80
C ILE A 176 -9.39 11.87 12.73
N ILE A 177 -10.63 11.50 13.10
CA ILE A 177 -11.67 11.17 12.11
C ILE A 177 -12.15 12.49 11.53
N GLY A 178 -11.45 12.97 10.50
CA GLY A 178 -11.76 14.27 9.93
C GLY A 178 -10.77 14.74 8.86
N PRO A 179 -11.19 15.71 8.03
CA PRO A 179 -10.47 16.14 6.85
C PRO A 179 -9.25 16.99 7.24
N ARG A 180 -8.12 16.86 6.54
CA ARG A 180 -7.30 18.05 6.23
C ARG A 180 -7.52 18.30 4.77
N ASP A 181 -7.70 19.57 4.41
CA ASP A 181 -7.34 20.29 3.17
C ASP A 181 -7.76 19.71 1.81
N SER A 182 -7.97 18.42 1.73
CA SER A 182 -8.68 17.65 0.72
C SER A 182 -9.44 16.55 1.47
N PRO A 183 -10.76 16.67 1.72
CA PRO A 183 -11.53 15.46 1.99
C PRO A 183 -11.17 14.42 0.95
N ASP A 184 -11.15 13.14 1.35
CA ASP A 184 -11.33 12.09 0.35
C ASP A 184 -12.60 12.47 -0.42
N HIS A 185 -12.40 12.92 -1.66
CA HIS A 185 -13.44 13.63 -2.41
C HIS A 185 -14.63 12.70 -2.60
N ALA A 186 -14.35 11.39 -2.68
CA ALA A 186 -15.26 10.30 -2.47
C ALA A 186 -16.15 10.48 -1.23
N LEU A 187 -15.59 10.46 -0.03
CA LEU A 187 -16.32 10.59 1.23
C LEU A 187 -17.09 11.91 1.32
N ALA A 188 -16.57 13.00 0.74
CA ALA A 188 -17.29 14.27 0.63
C ALA A 188 -18.47 14.21 -0.35
N GLU A 189 -18.30 13.69 -1.57
CA GLU A 189 -19.40 13.46 -2.52
C GLU A 189 -20.46 12.53 -1.94
N ALA A 190 -20.01 11.47 -1.26
CA ALA A 190 -20.85 10.48 -0.63
C ALA A 190 -21.67 11.10 0.52
N SER A 191 -21.08 12.01 1.29
CA SER A 191 -21.81 12.78 2.30
C SER A 191 -22.68 13.92 1.75
N ARG A 192 -22.46 14.41 0.51
CA ARG A 192 -23.44 15.29 -0.17
C ARG A 192 -24.77 14.58 -0.37
N ALA A 193 -24.76 13.28 -0.64
CA ALA A 193 -25.97 12.48 -0.75
C ALA A 193 -26.68 12.28 0.61
N TRP A 194 -25.97 12.48 1.73
CA TRP A 194 -26.51 12.39 3.09
C TRP A 194 -27.06 13.71 3.63
N LEU A 195 -26.60 14.85 3.12
CA LEU A 195 -27.13 16.13 3.56
C LEU A 195 -28.61 16.18 3.19
N PRO A 196 -29.47 16.60 4.13
CA PRO A 196 -30.92 16.48 3.97
C PRO A 196 -31.36 17.18 2.69
N SER A 197 -31.73 16.39 1.69
CA SER A 197 -32.77 16.83 0.79
C SER A 197 -34.02 17.03 1.67
N LYS A 198 -34.84 18.04 1.38
CA LYS A 198 -35.99 18.47 2.19
C LYS A 198 -37.05 17.38 2.48
N PHE A 199 -36.82 16.12 2.11
CA PHE A 199 -37.71 15.00 2.30
C PHE A 199 -36.95 13.75 2.78
N GLY A 200 -36.83 13.64 4.11
CA GLY A 200 -36.83 12.38 4.87
C GLY A 200 -35.64 11.43 4.77
N GLN A 201 -34.67 11.55 5.68
CA GLN A 201 -33.81 10.43 6.13
C GLN A 201 -33.29 10.67 7.57
N ASP A 202 -34.13 10.40 8.58
CA ASP A 202 -33.72 10.45 10.01
C ASP A 202 -33.40 9.06 10.59
N ARG A 203 -33.91 7.95 10.02
CA ARG A 203 -33.84 6.63 10.67
C ARG A 203 -32.44 5.99 10.75
N TRP A 204 -31.58 6.19 9.76
CA TRP A 204 -30.27 5.52 9.73
C TRP A 204 -29.25 6.23 10.62
N PHE A 205 -29.18 7.57 10.55
CA PHE A 205 -28.27 8.34 11.40
C PHE A 205 -28.62 8.18 12.88
N ASP A 206 -29.91 8.18 13.22
CA ASP A 206 -30.37 7.87 14.58
C ASP A 206 -30.00 6.45 15.03
N THR A 207 -29.90 5.49 14.11
CA THR A 207 -29.46 4.13 14.41
C THR A 207 -27.96 4.08 14.67
N MET A 208 -27.15 4.78 13.88
CA MET A 208 -25.70 4.89 14.08
C MET A 208 -25.36 5.70 15.34
N LYS A 209 -26.05 6.82 15.58
CA LYS A 209 -25.90 7.65 16.79
C LYS A 209 -26.27 6.88 18.05
N ARG A 210 -27.32 6.04 18.02
CA ARG A 210 -27.65 5.15 19.14
C ARG A 210 -26.57 4.13 19.43
N ARG A 211 -25.86 3.63 18.41
CA ARG A 211 -24.84 2.58 18.54
C ARG A 211 -23.45 3.11 18.91
N PHE A 212 -23.08 4.30 18.42
CA PHE A 212 -21.71 4.84 18.52
C PHE A 212 -21.63 6.21 19.22
N GLY A 213 -22.75 6.72 19.73
CA GLY A 213 -22.83 7.93 20.53
C GLY A 213 -22.37 9.20 19.78
N GLN A 214 -21.72 10.10 20.52
CA GLN A 214 -21.30 11.41 20.00
C GLN A 214 -20.22 11.35 18.93
N ARG A 215 -19.47 10.24 18.81
CA ARG A 215 -18.41 10.10 17.81
C ARG A 215 -18.93 10.18 16.37
N VAL A 216 -20.15 9.69 16.13
CA VAL A 216 -20.83 9.78 14.83
C VAL A 216 -21.24 11.22 14.48
N GLU A 217 -21.57 12.04 15.48
CA GLU A 217 -21.87 13.47 15.26
C GLU A 217 -20.61 14.25 14.90
N VAL A 218 -19.48 13.97 15.55
CA VAL A 218 -18.18 14.56 15.23
C VAL A 218 -17.77 14.20 13.80
N ALA A 219 -17.86 12.91 13.43
CA ALA A 219 -17.58 12.46 12.06
C ALA A 219 -18.51 13.15 11.04
N ARG A 220 -19.82 13.23 11.31
CA ARG A 220 -20.79 13.91 10.42
C ARG A 220 -20.48 15.40 10.23
N HIS A 221 -20.15 16.11 11.31
CA HIS A 221 -19.83 17.54 11.24
C HIS A 221 -18.54 17.77 10.45
N ALA A 222 -17.51 16.97 10.71
CA ALA A 222 -16.24 17.01 9.98
C ALA A 222 -16.45 16.75 8.48
N MET A 223 -17.22 15.73 8.12
CA MET A 223 -17.55 15.41 6.72
C MET A 223 -18.39 16.50 6.06
N SER A 224 -19.42 17.03 6.73
CA SER A 224 -20.29 18.09 6.21
C SER A 224 -19.57 19.42 5.97
N ALA A 225 -18.57 19.75 6.80
CA ALA A 225 -17.69 20.89 6.57
C ALA A 225 -16.80 20.66 5.34
N ALA A 226 -16.24 19.45 5.19
CA ALA A 226 -15.40 19.06 4.06
C ALA A 226 -16.17 19.10 2.72
N VAL A 227 -17.42 18.64 2.73
CA VAL A 227 -18.36 18.68 1.60
C VAL A 227 -18.49 20.08 1.00
N LYS A 228 -18.61 21.10 1.87
CA LYS A 228 -18.77 22.50 1.46
C LYS A 228 -17.49 23.08 0.87
N ALA A 229 -16.33 22.57 1.27
CA ALA A 229 -15.03 22.95 0.72
C ALA A 229 -14.72 22.24 -0.62
N ALA A 230 -15.21 21.00 -0.83
CA ALA A 230 -14.91 20.15 -1.98
C ALA A 230 -15.60 20.53 -3.31
N VAL A 231 -15.91 21.81 -3.54
CA VAL A 231 -16.50 22.26 -4.82
C VAL A 231 -15.38 22.32 -5.88
N SER A 232 -15.28 21.26 -6.68
CA SER A 232 -14.51 21.16 -7.94
C SER A 232 -12.97 21.31 -7.84
N THR A 233 -12.26 20.23 -7.50
CA THR A 233 -10.78 20.18 -7.51
C THR A 233 -10.25 19.25 -8.61
N GLY A 234 -10.44 19.63 -9.88
CA GLY A 234 -9.59 19.06 -10.93
C GLY A 234 -8.12 19.28 -10.55
N VAL A 235 -7.26 18.26 -10.69
CA VAL A 235 -5.83 18.44 -10.43
C VAL A 235 -5.23 19.14 -11.63
N ASP A 236 -4.69 20.33 -11.40
CA ASP A 236 -3.96 21.06 -12.41
C ASP A 236 -2.52 20.56 -12.45
N VAL A 237 -2.20 19.75 -13.47
CA VAL A 237 -0.85 19.27 -13.72
C VAL A 237 -0.16 20.05 -14.84
N SER A 238 -0.76 21.16 -15.29
CA SER A 238 -0.26 21.91 -16.44
C SER A 238 1.06 22.66 -16.19
N SER A 239 1.44 22.88 -14.94
CA SER A 239 2.69 23.54 -14.56
C SER A 239 3.82 22.58 -14.19
N THR A 240 3.63 21.27 -14.32
CA THR A 240 4.64 20.27 -13.91
C THR A 240 5.67 20.03 -15.02
N ASP A 241 6.88 19.64 -14.64
CA ASP A 241 7.97 19.27 -15.53
C ASP A 241 7.61 18.11 -16.48
N ALA A 242 7.14 18.46 -17.67
CA ALA A 242 6.85 17.52 -18.74
C ALA A 242 8.12 17.06 -19.46
N SER A 243 8.12 15.81 -19.92
CA SER A 243 9.17 15.30 -20.81
C SER A 243 8.69 14.11 -21.62
N ARG A 244 9.28 13.96 -22.81
CA ARG A 244 9.06 12.85 -23.73
C ARG A 244 10.14 11.76 -23.60
N ASP A 245 11.11 11.94 -22.70
CA ASP A 245 12.27 11.07 -22.58
C ASP A 245 11.85 9.65 -22.15
N ALA A 246 12.56 8.67 -22.69
CA ALA A 246 12.40 7.29 -22.24
C ALA A 246 13.01 7.11 -20.85
N VAL A 247 12.26 6.49 -19.94
CA VAL A 247 12.74 6.10 -18.61
C VAL A 247 13.28 4.67 -18.67
N PRO A 248 14.37 4.34 -17.95
CA PRO A 248 14.84 2.97 -17.82
C PRO A 248 13.72 2.04 -17.34
N ARG A 249 13.55 0.90 -18.03
CA ARG A 249 12.45 -0.04 -17.74
C ARG A 249 12.56 -0.75 -16.39
N HIS A 250 13.78 -0.90 -15.89
CA HIS A 250 14.04 -1.66 -14.68
C HIS A 250 15.34 -1.21 -14.02
N TRP A 251 15.52 -1.65 -12.78
CA TRP A 251 16.78 -1.54 -12.06
C TRP A 251 17.89 -2.40 -12.69
N GLY A 252 19.13 -1.92 -12.63
CA GLY A 252 20.28 -2.75 -13.01
C GLY A 252 20.37 -4.05 -12.20
N GLY A 253 20.99 -5.08 -12.77
CA GLY A 253 21.05 -6.44 -12.20
C GLY A 253 21.54 -6.50 -10.75
N ASP A 254 22.57 -5.71 -10.40
CA ASP A 254 23.11 -5.66 -9.04
C ASP A 254 22.08 -5.22 -7.99
N ARG A 255 21.17 -4.30 -8.34
CA ARG A 255 20.12 -3.85 -7.42
C ARG A 255 19.10 -4.96 -7.18
N TYR A 256 18.72 -5.72 -8.21
CA TYR A 256 17.88 -6.91 -8.04
C TYR A 256 18.54 -7.96 -7.15
N ARG A 257 19.83 -8.22 -7.36
CA ARG A 257 20.60 -9.14 -6.52
C ARG A 257 20.61 -8.70 -5.05
N ARG A 258 20.92 -7.43 -4.79
CA ARG A 258 20.94 -6.88 -3.42
C ARG A 258 19.57 -6.99 -2.77
N LEU A 259 18.51 -6.56 -3.47
CA LEU A 259 17.14 -6.65 -2.98
C LEU A 259 16.74 -8.11 -2.69
N ARG A 260 17.05 -9.05 -3.59
CA ARG A 260 16.75 -10.47 -3.39
C ARG A 260 17.47 -11.04 -2.16
N VAL A 261 18.78 -10.79 -2.04
CA VAL A 261 19.58 -11.24 -0.88
C VAL A 261 19.05 -10.60 0.40
N ALA A 262 18.73 -9.31 0.35
CA ALA A 262 18.09 -8.59 1.43
C ALA A 262 16.66 -9.06 1.68
N ARG A 263 15.98 -9.80 0.80
CA ARG A 263 14.70 -10.47 1.11
C ARG A 263 14.89 -11.93 1.56
N GLY A 264 16.13 -12.43 1.59
CA GLY A 264 16.44 -13.79 2.00
C GLY A 264 16.01 -14.85 0.99
N LEU A 265 15.81 -14.45 -0.26
CA LEU A 265 15.33 -15.33 -1.31
C LEU A 265 16.51 -15.94 -2.08
N SER A 266 16.48 -17.26 -2.27
CA SER A 266 17.30 -17.90 -3.29
C SER A 266 16.79 -17.54 -4.70
N LEU A 267 17.62 -17.76 -5.71
CA LEU A 267 17.18 -17.58 -7.11
C LEU A 267 16.04 -18.54 -7.47
N SER A 268 16.03 -19.76 -6.91
CA SER A 268 14.98 -20.73 -7.20
C SER A 268 13.64 -20.30 -6.60
N GLU A 269 13.63 -19.83 -5.35
CA GLU A 269 12.42 -19.32 -4.70
C GLU A 269 11.88 -18.08 -5.41
N LEU A 270 12.74 -17.12 -5.77
CA LEU A 270 12.29 -15.93 -6.50
C LEU A 270 11.73 -16.30 -7.89
N ALA A 271 12.34 -17.27 -8.58
CA ALA A 271 11.86 -17.75 -9.87
C ALA A 271 10.48 -18.41 -9.74
N GLN A 272 10.26 -19.18 -8.68
CA GLN A 272 8.96 -19.77 -8.36
C GLN A 272 7.92 -18.68 -8.05
N LEU A 273 8.20 -17.78 -7.11
CA LEU A 273 7.27 -16.70 -6.72
C LEU A 273 6.90 -15.80 -7.90
N ALA A 274 7.87 -15.46 -8.76
CA ALA A 274 7.62 -14.72 -9.99
C ALA A 274 6.76 -15.54 -10.96
N SER A 275 6.98 -16.85 -11.04
CA SER A 275 6.20 -17.76 -11.89
C SER A 275 4.72 -17.79 -11.49
N GLU A 276 4.46 -17.82 -10.18
CA GLU A 276 3.11 -17.90 -9.59
C GLU A 276 2.26 -16.64 -9.80
N GLN A 277 2.87 -15.49 -10.15
CA GLN A 277 2.11 -14.25 -10.41
C GLN A 277 1.15 -14.37 -11.58
N ASP A 278 1.50 -15.13 -12.62
CA ASP A 278 0.65 -15.35 -13.78
C ASP A 278 0.96 -16.72 -14.42
N LEU A 279 0.05 -17.67 -14.20
CA LEU A 279 0.16 -19.04 -14.72
C LEU A 279 -0.07 -19.12 -16.24
N GLY A 280 -0.60 -18.07 -16.87
CA GLY A 280 -0.75 -17.96 -18.32
C GLY A 280 0.52 -17.54 -19.05
N LEU A 281 1.54 -17.06 -18.33
CA LEU A 281 2.82 -16.62 -18.89
C LEU A 281 3.89 -17.73 -18.78
N PRO A 282 4.93 -17.70 -19.64
CA PRO A 282 6.07 -18.60 -19.52
C PRO A 282 6.70 -18.56 -18.13
N VAL A 283 7.14 -19.74 -17.65
CA VAL A 283 7.79 -19.91 -16.35
C VAL A 283 9.08 -19.08 -16.27
N VAL A 284 9.27 -18.41 -15.13
CA VAL A 284 10.53 -17.75 -14.79
C VAL A 284 11.47 -18.80 -14.21
N THR A 285 12.68 -18.92 -14.75
CA THR A 285 13.67 -19.90 -14.30
C THR A 285 14.80 -19.23 -13.53
N LYS A 286 15.51 -20.01 -12.72
CA LYS A 286 16.75 -19.58 -12.04
C LYS A 286 17.75 -18.94 -13.01
N ASP A 287 17.89 -19.50 -14.21
CA ASP A 287 18.84 -19.00 -15.22
C ASP A 287 18.41 -17.64 -15.81
N HIS A 288 17.10 -17.37 -15.89
CA HIS A 288 16.61 -16.05 -16.25
C HIS A 288 17.08 -15.01 -15.22
N LEU A 289 16.92 -15.33 -13.94
CA LEU A 289 17.29 -14.44 -12.85
C LEU A 289 18.81 -14.27 -12.73
N HIS A 290 19.57 -15.36 -12.86
CA HIS A 290 21.02 -15.31 -12.87
C HIS A 290 21.53 -14.37 -13.97
N ARG A 291 21.01 -14.48 -15.20
CA ARG A 291 21.39 -13.59 -16.31
C ARG A 291 20.99 -12.13 -16.03
N LEU A 292 19.80 -11.89 -15.48
CA LEU A 292 19.36 -10.54 -15.11
C LEU A 292 20.29 -9.89 -14.08
N GLU A 293 20.65 -10.62 -13.03
CA GLU A 293 21.54 -10.12 -11.97
C GLU A 293 22.94 -9.79 -12.48
N HIS A 294 23.38 -10.42 -13.57
CA HIS A 294 24.65 -10.13 -14.25
C HIS A 294 24.50 -9.12 -15.40
N GLY A 295 23.40 -8.35 -15.43
CA GLY A 295 23.21 -7.23 -16.35
C GLY A 295 22.67 -7.58 -17.74
N SER A 296 22.31 -8.85 -17.97
CA SER A 296 21.58 -9.20 -19.20
C SER A 296 20.10 -8.84 -19.07
N THR A 297 19.40 -8.75 -20.20
CA THR A 297 17.94 -8.55 -20.25
C THR A 297 17.26 -9.80 -20.83
N PRO A 298 16.89 -10.79 -19.99
CA PRO A 298 16.22 -12.00 -20.47
C PRO A 298 14.92 -11.65 -21.20
N ARG A 299 14.68 -12.30 -22.34
CA ARG A 299 13.44 -12.14 -23.12
C ARG A 299 12.32 -12.99 -22.54
N VAL A 300 11.87 -12.61 -21.35
CA VAL A 300 10.76 -13.26 -20.65
C VAL A 300 9.64 -12.22 -20.50
N PRO A 301 8.42 -12.51 -20.98
CA PRO A 301 7.31 -11.58 -20.87
C PRO A 301 7.08 -11.13 -19.42
N GLN A 302 6.96 -9.82 -19.23
CA GLN A 302 6.64 -9.17 -17.94
C GLN A 302 7.56 -9.58 -16.77
N LEU A 303 8.82 -9.91 -17.06
CA LEU A 303 9.74 -10.42 -16.04
C LEU A 303 9.93 -9.45 -14.87
N VAL A 304 10.15 -8.17 -15.16
CA VAL A 304 10.56 -7.19 -14.14
C VAL A 304 9.38 -6.78 -13.26
N GLU A 305 8.17 -6.78 -13.81
CA GLU A 305 6.91 -6.56 -13.10
C GLU A 305 6.62 -7.72 -12.15
N ARG A 306 6.75 -8.96 -12.62
CA ARG A 306 6.59 -10.17 -11.78
C ARG A 306 7.61 -10.22 -10.66
N LEU A 307 8.85 -9.80 -10.93
CA LEU A 307 9.90 -9.71 -9.93
C LEU A 307 9.64 -8.61 -8.90
N ASP A 308 9.14 -7.46 -9.33
CA ASP A 308 8.79 -6.38 -8.42
C ASP A 308 7.73 -6.84 -7.39
N THR A 309 6.65 -7.46 -7.89
CA THR A 309 5.60 -8.03 -7.04
C THR A 309 6.15 -9.11 -6.11
N ALA A 310 6.94 -10.07 -6.64
CA ALA A 310 7.50 -11.15 -5.84
C ALA A 310 8.49 -10.67 -4.76
N LEU A 311 9.21 -9.57 -5.00
CA LEU A 311 10.13 -8.95 -4.04
C LEU A 311 9.43 -7.98 -3.06
N GLY A 312 8.15 -7.70 -3.28
CA GLY A 312 7.38 -6.71 -2.52
C GLY A 312 8.01 -5.33 -2.62
N ALA A 313 8.40 -4.92 -3.82
CA ALA A 313 9.14 -3.67 -4.05
C ALA A 313 8.24 -2.46 -4.36
N ASP A 314 6.93 -2.65 -4.45
CA ASP A 314 5.91 -1.60 -4.64
C ASP A 314 6.13 -0.74 -5.89
N GLY A 315 6.53 -1.37 -6.99
CA GLY A 315 6.83 -0.73 -8.26
C GLY A 315 8.16 0.01 -8.31
N ARG A 316 8.96 -0.03 -7.24
CA ARG A 316 10.23 0.72 -7.22
C ARG A 316 11.27 0.13 -8.16
N THR A 317 11.20 -1.17 -8.48
CA THR A 317 12.22 -1.84 -9.30
C THR A 317 11.97 -1.73 -10.81
N CYS A 318 10.78 -1.27 -11.22
CA CYS A 318 10.37 -1.26 -12.61
C CYS A 318 9.67 0.05 -13.03
N THR A 319 9.71 0.33 -14.33
CA THR A 319 8.93 1.37 -15.00
C THR A 319 8.58 0.86 -16.39
N VAL A 320 7.54 0.02 -16.49
CA VAL A 320 7.24 -0.71 -17.74
C VAL A 320 6.01 -0.17 -18.41
N GLU A 321 6.15 0.23 -19.68
CA GLU A 321 5.02 0.56 -20.54
C GLU A 321 4.25 -0.71 -20.89
N VAL A 322 2.94 -0.70 -20.63
CA VAL A 322 2.02 -1.80 -20.96
C VAL A 322 1.19 -1.47 -22.19
N THR A 323 0.90 -0.19 -22.44
CA THR A 323 0.02 0.25 -23.52
C THR A 323 0.50 1.58 -24.09
N SER A 324 0.44 1.73 -25.41
CA SER A 324 0.60 3.00 -26.12
C SER A 324 -0.49 3.14 -27.17
N VAL A 325 -1.31 4.18 -27.05
CA VAL A 325 -2.41 4.51 -27.99
C VAL A 325 -2.11 5.84 -28.64
N GLN A 326 -2.05 5.84 -29.97
CA GLN A 326 -1.87 7.04 -30.77
C GLN A 326 -3.22 7.59 -31.24
N ASN A 327 -3.35 8.91 -31.28
CA ASN A 327 -4.51 9.62 -31.85
C ASN A 327 -5.84 9.10 -31.29
N VAL A 328 -6.08 9.39 -30.01
CA VAL A 328 -7.31 9.01 -29.33
C VAL A 328 -8.50 9.74 -29.95
N ASP A 329 -9.37 9.01 -30.64
CA ASP A 329 -10.58 9.60 -31.23
C ASP A 329 -11.71 9.76 -30.19
N ARG A 330 -11.85 8.79 -29.28
CA ARG A 330 -12.84 8.84 -28.19
C ARG A 330 -12.50 7.85 -27.07
N GLY A 331 -11.93 8.37 -25.99
CA GLY A 331 -11.62 7.60 -24.79
C GLY A 331 -10.63 6.43 -25.03
N VAL A 332 -9.97 5.97 -23.97
CA VAL A 332 -9.06 4.83 -24.01
C VAL A 332 -9.31 3.94 -22.81
N GLU A 333 -9.34 2.63 -23.02
CA GLU A 333 -9.31 1.66 -21.92
C GLU A 333 -7.91 1.05 -21.83
N ILE A 334 -7.35 1.08 -20.64
CA ILE A 334 -6.02 0.54 -20.35
C ILE A 334 -6.18 -0.63 -19.39
N THR A 335 -5.74 -1.80 -19.84
CA THR A 335 -5.65 -3.00 -19.02
C THR A 335 -4.22 -3.17 -18.52
N PHE A 336 -4.05 -3.30 -17.21
CA PHE A 336 -2.78 -3.62 -16.58
C PHE A 336 -2.69 -5.13 -16.30
N PRO A 337 -1.48 -5.71 -16.14
CA PRO A 337 -1.31 -7.13 -15.81
C PRO A 337 -2.20 -7.53 -14.63
N SER A 338 -2.96 -8.62 -14.73
CA SER A 338 -4.02 -8.96 -13.76
C SER A 338 -3.52 -9.04 -12.32
N TYR A 339 -2.28 -9.48 -12.10
CA TYR A 339 -1.64 -9.60 -10.80
C TYR A 339 -1.04 -8.30 -10.24
N TRP A 340 -0.99 -7.22 -11.04
CA TRP A 340 -0.34 -5.98 -10.61
C TRP A 340 -1.15 -5.26 -9.53
N ILE A 341 -0.49 -4.96 -8.42
CA ILE A 341 -0.98 -4.10 -7.35
C ILE A 341 0.13 -3.08 -7.07
N GLY A 342 -0.22 -1.81 -6.97
CA GLY A 342 0.75 -0.74 -6.73
C GLY A 342 0.71 0.36 -7.80
N PRO A 343 1.80 1.12 -7.97
CA PRO A 343 1.79 2.32 -8.79
C PRO A 343 1.59 1.99 -10.28
N ILE A 344 0.76 2.79 -10.93
CA ILE A 344 0.60 2.84 -12.37
C ILE A 344 0.87 4.28 -12.83
N TRP A 345 1.34 4.43 -14.05
CA TRP A 345 1.56 5.76 -14.62
C TRP A 345 0.87 5.89 -15.97
N VAL A 346 0.49 7.13 -16.28
CA VAL A 346 -0.11 7.53 -17.55
C VAL A 346 0.58 8.80 -18.03
N GLN A 347 1.17 8.76 -19.21
CA GLN A 347 1.76 9.88 -19.91
C GLN A 347 0.81 10.36 -21.01
N PHE A 348 0.52 11.66 -20.99
CA PHE A 348 -0.31 12.32 -22.00
C PHE A 348 0.59 13.08 -22.99
N LEU A 349 0.45 12.75 -24.27
CA LEU A 349 1.25 13.31 -25.35
C LEU A 349 0.34 14.01 -26.34
N GLN A 350 0.63 15.26 -26.66
CA GLN A 350 -0.10 16.00 -27.67
C GLN A 350 0.35 15.54 -29.07
N SER A 351 -0.56 14.93 -29.84
CA SER A 351 -0.30 14.50 -31.23
C SER A 351 -0.84 15.48 -32.28
N GLY A 352 -1.72 16.41 -31.88
CA GLY A 352 -2.31 17.41 -32.76
C GLY A 352 -2.58 18.74 -32.06
N LYS A 353 -3.65 19.44 -32.45
CA LYS A 353 -4.16 20.63 -31.74
C LYS A 353 -5.45 20.22 -31.01
N PRO A 354 -5.36 19.75 -29.76
CA PRO A 354 -6.53 19.29 -29.05
C PRO A 354 -7.45 20.47 -28.75
N PRO A 355 -8.78 20.29 -28.83
CA PRO A 355 -9.74 21.34 -28.52
C PRO A 355 -9.78 21.64 -27.02
N GLU A 356 -9.41 20.66 -26.18
CA GLU A 356 -9.39 20.79 -24.72
C GLU A 356 -8.13 20.16 -24.12
N HIS A 357 -7.57 20.83 -23.10
CA HIS A 357 -6.45 20.35 -22.29
C HIS A 357 -6.95 19.70 -21.00
N ARG A 358 -7.86 18.74 -21.12
CA ARG A 358 -8.48 18.05 -19.99
C ARG A 358 -8.58 16.56 -20.25
N ALA A 359 -8.48 15.79 -19.17
CA ALA A 359 -8.76 14.36 -19.15
C ALA A 359 -9.64 14.03 -17.96
N ARG A 360 -10.47 12.99 -18.11
CA ARG A 360 -11.15 12.35 -17.00
C ARG A 360 -10.70 10.89 -16.89
N LEU A 361 -10.02 10.57 -15.79
CA LEU A 361 -9.72 9.19 -15.43
C LEU A 361 -10.96 8.59 -14.79
N ILE A 362 -11.25 7.34 -15.14
CA ILE A 362 -12.36 6.56 -14.61
C ILE A 362 -11.81 5.18 -14.28
N TRP A 363 -11.83 4.84 -13.00
CA TRP A 363 -11.41 3.54 -12.51
C TRP A 363 -12.49 3.03 -11.56
N SER A 364 -13.52 2.40 -12.15
CA SER A 364 -14.80 2.14 -11.48
C SER A 364 -14.62 1.62 -10.04
N PRO A 365 -15.31 2.20 -9.04
CA PRO A 365 -16.33 3.24 -9.17
C PRO A 365 -15.80 4.68 -9.12
N TRP A 366 -14.49 4.88 -9.23
CA TRP A 366 -13.82 6.16 -9.00
C TRP A 366 -13.65 6.96 -10.29
N HIS A 367 -13.59 8.29 -10.17
CA HIS A 367 -13.16 9.16 -11.25
C HIS A 367 -12.29 10.33 -10.78
N LYS A 368 -11.48 10.88 -11.69
CA LYS A 368 -10.61 12.03 -11.44
C LYS A 368 -10.58 12.94 -12.67
N ASN A 369 -10.77 14.23 -12.46
CA ASN A 369 -10.61 15.23 -13.53
C ASN A 369 -9.21 15.83 -13.47
N LEU A 370 -8.55 15.94 -14.62
CA LEU A 370 -7.20 16.48 -14.78
C LEU A 370 -7.21 17.63 -15.78
N LYS A 371 -6.40 18.66 -15.52
CA LYS A 371 -6.02 19.67 -16.51
C LYS A 371 -4.60 19.39 -16.96
N LEU A 372 -4.41 19.18 -18.26
CA LEU A 372 -3.21 18.60 -18.85
C LEU A 372 -2.27 19.65 -19.47
N CYS A 373 -1.01 19.29 -19.60
CA CYS A 373 -0.05 19.86 -20.57
C CYS A 373 0.60 18.72 -21.37
N ASP A 374 1.25 19.04 -22.50
CA ASP A 374 1.95 18.04 -23.31
C ASP A 374 3.10 17.40 -22.54
N GLY A 375 3.24 16.08 -22.58
CA GLY A 375 4.34 15.33 -21.96
C GLY A 375 4.19 15.11 -20.46
N VAL A 376 3.06 15.51 -19.86
CA VAL A 376 2.82 15.29 -18.44
C VAL A 376 2.64 13.80 -18.15
N VAL A 377 3.25 13.34 -17.06
CA VAL A 377 3.07 11.99 -16.54
C VAL A 377 2.37 12.10 -15.18
N VAL A 378 1.29 11.35 -15.01
CA VAL A 378 0.61 11.22 -13.72
C VAL A 378 0.75 9.79 -13.22
N THR A 379 0.76 9.62 -11.90
CA THR A 379 0.76 8.31 -11.25
C THR A 379 -0.44 8.21 -10.32
N THR A 380 -1.02 7.04 -10.27
CA THR A 380 -2.02 6.65 -9.26
C THR A 380 -1.74 5.19 -8.91
N ARG A 381 -2.58 4.55 -8.10
CA ARG A 381 -2.31 3.19 -7.61
C ARG A 381 -3.44 2.25 -7.97
N ARG A 382 -3.08 1.07 -8.49
CA ARG A 382 -4.02 -0.04 -8.61
C ARG A 382 -4.17 -0.70 -7.25
N SER A 383 -5.40 -0.72 -6.78
CA SER A 383 -5.74 -1.24 -5.47
C SER A 383 -5.94 -2.74 -5.46
N GLU A 384 -6.58 -3.35 -6.47
CA GLU A 384 -6.84 -4.79 -6.51
C GLU A 384 -6.59 -5.39 -7.90
N PRO A 385 -6.28 -6.71 -7.96
CA PRO A 385 -6.29 -7.48 -9.21
C PRO A 385 -7.65 -7.44 -9.94
N SER A 386 -8.75 -7.37 -9.20
CA SER A 386 -10.13 -7.32 -9.72
C SER A 386 -10.53 -5.98 -10.33
N ASN A 387 -9.74 -4.91 -10.15
CA ASN A 387 -10.10 -3.60 -10.67
C ASN A 387 -10.39 -3.66 -12.18
N ALA A 388 -11.47 -3.01 -12.59
CA ALA A 388 -11.80 -2.81 -14.00
C ALA A 388 -10.65 -2.10 -14.76
N PRO A 389 -10.58 -2.19 -16.09
CA PRO A 389 -9.65 -1.38 -16.88
C PRO A 389 -9.75 0.11 -16.52
N LEU A 390 -8.60 0.80 -16.52
CA LEU A 390 -8.59 2.25 -16.35
C LEU A 390 -9.08 2.88 -17.64
N ARG A 391 -10.25 3.51 -17.58
CA ARG A 391 -10.79 4.28 -18.69
C ARG A 391 -10.34 5.73 -18.59
N ILE A 392 -9.93 6.30 -19.71
CA ILE A 392 -9.50 7.69 -19.82
C ILE A 392 -10.35 8.35 -20.88
N ASP A 393 -11.21 9.28 -20.47
CA ASP A 393 -11.93 10.14 -21.41
C ASP A 393 -11.04 11.33 -21.79
N LEU A 394 -10.71 11.42 -23.08
CA LEU A 394 -9.86 12.44 -23.70
C LEU A 394 -10.52 12.94 -24.99
N THR A 395 -10.18 14.16 -25.39
CA THR A 395 -10.55 14.72 -26.70
C THR A 395 -9.53 14.33 -27.78
N ALA A 396 -9.93 14.46 -29.04
CA ALA A 396 -9.05 14.22 -30.19
C ALA A 396 -7.80 15.10 -30.16
N GLY A 397 -6.68 14.58 -30.66
CA GLY A 397 -5.38 15.27 -30.69
C GLY A 397 -4.44 14.94 -29.52
N TRP A 398 -4.81 13.95 -28.69
CA TRP A 398 -3.98 13.35 -27.67
C TRP A 398 -3.57 11.92 -28.03
N SER A 399 -2.41 11.51 -27.53
CA SER A 399 -1.92 10.14 -27.47
C SER A 399 -1.61 9.82 -26.01
N VAL A 400 -1.72 8.55 -25.64
CA VAL A 400 -1.52 8.09 -24.26
C VAL A 400 -0.52 6.95 -24.24
N ARG A 401 0.44 7.01 -23.33
CA ARG A 401 1.26 5.87 -22.92
C ARG A 401 0.95 5.55 -21.47
N ALA A 402 0.87 4.28 -21.13
CA ALA A 402 0.59 3.87 -19.77
C ALA A 402 1.41 2.65 -19.40
N GLY A 403 1.66 2.52 -18.10
CA GLY A 403 2.53 1.50 -17.58
C GLY A 403 2.39 1.28 -16.10
N VAL A 404 3.18 0.33 -15.60
CA VAL A 404 3.28 -0.02 -14.19
C VAL A 404 4.63 0.40 -13.61
N GLY A 405 4.69 0.50 -12.29
CA GLY A 405 5.89 0.87 -11.55
C GLY A 405 6.00 2.37 -11.27
N VAL A 406 7.06 2.77 -10.56
CA VAL A 406 7.30 4.16 -10.18
C VAL A 406 7.97 4.89 -11.34
N HIS A 407 7.25 5.84 -11.94
CA HIS A 407 7.82 6.72 -12.95
C HIS A 407 8.43 7.97 -12.27
N PRO A 408 9.71 8.31 -12.52
CA PRO A 408 10.46 9.30 -11.74
C PRO A 408 9.94 10.74 -11.86
N ARG A 409 9.18 11.04 -12.92
CA ARG A 409 8.60 12.36 -13.18
C ARG A 409 7.08 12.40 -12.99
N ALA A 410 6.48 11.32 -12.51
CA ALA A 410 5.03 11.26 -12.40
C ALA A 410 4.53 12.12 -11.25
N VAL A 411 3.50 12.91 -11.53
CA VAL A 411 2.75 13.64 -10.51
C VAL A 411 1.77 12.67 -9.87
N ASP A 412 1.84 12.54 -8.55
CA ASP A 412 0.87 11.72 -7.82
C ASP A 412 -0.52 12.38 -7.87
N VAL A 413 -1.49 11.66 -8.42
CA VAL A 413 -2.90 12.05 -8.50
C VAL A 413 -3.79 11.06 -7.74
N ASN A 414 -3.22 10.28 -6.81
CA ASN A 414 -3.95 9.32 -5.98
C ASN A 414 -4.94 9.98 -5.02
N GLU A 415 -4.72 11.25 -4.65
CA GLU A 415 -5.65 12.01 -3.81
C GLU A 415 -6.83 12.59 -4.58
N GLY A 416 -7.98 12.76 -3.91
CA GLY A 416 -9.13 13.52 -4.42
C GLY A 416 -9.88 12.87 -5.59
N TRP A 417 -9.94 11.54 -5.64
CA TRP A 417 -10.84 10.83 -6.54
C TRP A 417 -12.29 10.96 -6.06
N GLY A 418 -13.22 11.14 -7.00
CA GLY A 418 -14.66 11.19 -6.75
C GLY A 418 -15.34 9.86 -7.09
N LEU A 419 -16.57 9.69 -6.64
CA LEU A 419 -17.39 8.51 -6.95
C LEU A 419 -18.27 8.78 -8.17
N LEU A 420 -18.40 7.78 -9.05
CA LEU A 420 -19.16 7.89 -10.30
C LEU A 420 -20.67 8.11 -10.08
N SER A 421 -21.22 7.59 -8.99
CA SER A 421 -22.65 7.70 -8.68
C SER A 421 -22.91 7.78 -7.17
N ARG A 422 -24.12 8.24 -6.82
CA ARG A 422 -24.58 8.33 -5.42
C ARG A 422 -24.77 6.98 -4.76
N ASP A 423 -25.22 5.97 -5.49
CA ASP A 423 -25.49 4.64 -4.93
C ASP A 423 -24.19 3.97 -4.49
N VAL A 424 -23.15 4.02 -5.34
CA VAL A 424 -21.83 3.51 -4.96
C VAL A 424 -21.28 4.28 -3.76
N ALA A 425 -21.54 5.59 -3.70
CA ALA A 425 -21.18 6.40 -2.55
C ALA A 425 -21.77 5.87 -1.25
N PHE A 426 -23.05 5.50 -1.25
CA PHE A 426 -23.71 4.93 -0.08
C PHE A 426 -23.08 3.61 0.36
N ASP A 427 -22.77 2.72 -0.58
CA ASP A 427 -22.14 1.42 -0.30
C ASP A 427 -20.72 1.57 0.25
N THR A 428 -19.91 2.45 -0.35
CA THR A 428 -18.56 2.78 0.13
C THR A 428 -18.58 3.28 1.57
N LEU A 429 -19.55 4.12 1.91
CA LEU A 429 -19.67 4.65 3.27
C LEU A 429 -20.20 3.63 4.27
N ALA A 430 -21.14 2.77 3.85
CA ALA A 430 -21.62 1.68 4.69
C ALA A 430 -20.47 0.73 5.04
N HIS A 431 -19.61 0.42 4.08
CA HIS A 431 -18.36 -0.28 4.32
C HIS A 431 -17.44 0.52 5.27
N TYR A 432 -17.29 1.82 5.03
CA TYR A 432 -16.51 2.72 5.87
C TYR A 432 -16.82 2.62 7.36
N PHE A 433 -18.10 2.72 7.71
CA PHE A 433 -18.51 2.61 9.11
C PHE A 433 -18.39 1.20 9.69
N LYS A 434 -18.56 0.15 8.90
CA LYS A 434 -18.32 -1.23 9.38
C LYS A 434 -16.88 -1.40 9.82
N VAL A 435 -15.93 -0.81 9.09
CA VAL A 435 -14.50 -0.85 9.46
C VAL A 435 -14.25 -0.01 10.71
N LEU A 436 -14.81 1.22 10.78
CA LEU A 436 -14.71 2.03 11.99
C LEU A 436 -15.27 1.31 13.22
N GLU A 437 -16.41 0.65 13.08
CA GLU A 437 -17.00 -0.17 14.14
C GLU A 437 -16.06 -1.29 14.57
N ALA A 438 -15.53 -2.06 13.61
CA ALA A 438 -14.60 -3.14 13.89
C ALA A 438 -13.33 -2.62 14.59
N ALA A 439 -12.79 -1.49 14.13
CA ALA A 439 -11.62 -0.86 14.72
C ALA A 439 -11.88 -0.44 16.18
N PHE A 440 -13.01 0.23 16.44
CA PHE A 440 -13.34 0.66 17.80
C PHE A 440 -13.65 -0.49 18.76
N ARG A 441 -14.29 -1.57 18.28
CA ARG A 441 -14.61 -2.73 19.12
C ARG A 441 -13.35 -3.46 19.59
N ASN A 442 -12.32 -3.48 18.75
CA ASN A 442 -11.10 -4.23 18.99
C ASN A 442 -9.96 -3.39 19.60
N SER A 443 -10.15 -2.08 19.76
CA SER A 443 -9.22 -1.24 20.52
C SER A 443 -9.25 -1.65 22.00
N SER A 444 -8.07 -1.67 22.64
CA SER A 444 -7.86 -2.06 24.03
C SER A 444 -8.64 -1.21 25.05
N ASP A 445 -9.06 0.00 24.66
CA ASP A 445 -9.92 0.89 25.46
C ASP A 445 -11.43 0.54 25.38
N GLY A 446 -11.81 -0.52 24.66
CA GLY A 446 -13.19 -0.97 24.44
C GLY A 446 -13.98 -1.38 25.70
N THR A 447 -13.38 -1.26 26.89
CA THR A 447 -14.04 -1.49 28.19
C THR A 447 -14.79 -0.27 28.75
N ARG A 448 -14.75 0.89 28.06
CA ARG A 448 -15.64 2.03 28.36
C ARG A 448 -16.78 2.13 27.34
N THR A 449 -17.64 1.11 27.31
CA THR A 449 -19.00 1.21 26.75
C THR A 449 -20.00 1.45 27.84
#